data_AF-A0A165C290-F1
#
_entry.id   AF-A0A165C290-F1
#
_cell.length_a   1.000
_cell.length_b   1.000
_cell.length_c   1.000
_cell.angle_alpha   90.00
_cell.angle_beta   90.00
_cell.angle_gamma   90.00
#
_symmetry.space_group_name_H-M   'P 1'
#
loop_
_entity.id
_entity.type
_entity.pdbx_description
1 polymer ?
#
loop_
_entity_poly.entity_id
_entity_poly.type
_entity_poly.pdbx_seq_one_letter_code
_entity_poly.pdbx_strand_id
1 'polypeptide(L)' 'MCNFASPNMVGHTGVYDAAGEAISATEKAVAMVYKACEEAGYILLITADHGNAEQMINPETGATHAAYTTNPVPSS' A
#
# COMPACT_ATOMS: atom_id res chain seq x y z
N MET A 1 -13.38 -6.49 -8.01
CA MET A 1 -12.35 -5.43 -8.04
C MET A 1 -12.55 -4.55 -6.82
N CYS A 2 -11.51 -4.39 -6.00
CA CYS A 2 -11.55 -3.60 -4.76
C CYS A 2 -10.26 -2.77 -4.70
N ASN A 3 -10.35 -1.54 -4.17
CA ASN A 3 -9.20 -0.66 -3.98
C ASN A 3 -9.04 -0.34 -2.49
N PHE A 4 -7.87 -0.62 -1.92
CA PHE A 4 -7.50 -0.20 -0.58
C PHE A 4 -6.73 1.12 -0.64
N ALA A 5 -7.44 2.24 -0.49
CA ALA A 5 -6.88 3.57 -0.67
C ALA A 5 -5.90 4.02 0.44
N SER A 6 -5.90 3.34 1.58
CA SER A 6 -5.22 3.81 2.80
C SER A 6 -3.73 4.08 2.63
N PRO A 7 -2.91 3.20 2.02
CA PRO A 7 -1.48 3.45 1.87
C PRO A 7 -1.21 4.72 1.06
N ASN A 8 -1.99 4.97 0.00
CA ASN A 8 -1.83 6.17 -0.81
C ASN A 8 -2.29 7.44 -0.06
N MET A 9 -3.53 7.43 0.44
CA MET A 9 -4.12 8.63 1.05
C MET A 9 -3.34 9.07 2.29
N VAL A 10 -2.84 8.12 3.08
CA VAL A 10 -2.02 8.43 4.25
C VAL A 10 -0.58 8.72 3.86
N GLY A 11 -0.03 8.10 2.82
CA GLY A 11 1.28 8.46 2.26
C GLY A 11 1.37 9.94 1.85
N HIS A 12 0.30 10.50 1.28
CA HIS A 12 0.21 11.93 0.96
C HIS A 12 0.24 12.87 2.17
N THR A 13 0.09 12.38 3.40
CA THR A 13 0.27 13.20 4.60
C THR A 13 1.74 13.46 4.90
N GLY A 14 2.65 12.63 4.38
CA GLY A 14 4.08 12.66 4.71
C GLY A 14 4.42 12.22 6.14
N VAL A 15 3.44 11.71 6.91
CA VAL A 15 3.66 11.25 8.29
C VAL A 15 4.05 9.77 8.28
N TYR A 16 5.34 9.49 8.49
CA TYR A 16 5.91 8.13 8.40
C TYR A 16 5.15 7.10 9.24
N ASP A 17 4.92 7.38 10.52
CA ASP A 17 4.29 6.44 11.43
C ASP A 17 2.84 6.14 11.02
N ALA A 18 2.10 7.15 10.58
CA ALA A 18 0.73 7.00 10.09
C ALA A 18 0.68 6.14 8.81
N ALA A 19 1.65 6.31 7.89
CA ALA A 19 1.74 5.47 6.70
C ALA A 19 2.01 4.00 7.07
N GLY A 20 2.85 3.75 8.08
CA GLY A 20 3.07 2.40 8.62
C GLY A 20 1.80 1.75 9.20
N GLU A 21 1.00 2.52 9.93
CA GLU A 21 -0.30 2.06 10.44
C GLU A 21 -1.29 1.77 9.30
N ALA A 22 -1.32 2.61 8.27
CA ALA A 22 -2.17 2.44 7.10
C ALA A 22 -1.83 1.17 6.30
N ILE A 23 -0.54 0.88 6.14
CA ILE A 23 -0.05 -0.37 5.53
C ILE A 23 -0.48 -1.57 6.39
N SER A 24 -0.26 -1.52 7.71
CA SER A 24 -0.63 -2.60 8.63
C SER A 24 -2.14 -2.89 8.64
N ALA A 25 -2.98 -1.86 8.52
CA ALA A 25 -4.42 -2.01 8.40
C ALA A 25 -4.81 -2.65 7.05
N THR A 26 -4.14 -2.24 5.97
CA THR A 26 -4.36 -2.78 4.62
C THR A 26 -3.97 -4.25 4.55
N GLU A 27 -2.83 -4.64 5.13
CA GLU A 27 -2.37 -6.03 5.22
C GLU A 27 -3.42 -6.92 5.91
N LYS A 28 -3.95 -6.49 7.06
CA LYS A 28 -5.02 -7.23 7.77
C LYS A 28 -6.27 -7.41 6.91
N ALA A 29 -6.66 -6.39 6.15
CA ALA A 29 -7.81 -6.45 5.26
C ALA A 29 -7.58 -7.40 4.08
N VAL A 30 -6.40 -7.33 3.45
CA VAL A 30 -5.99 -8.25 2.37
C VAL A 30 -5.95 -9.69 2.86
N ALA A 31 -5.43 -9.95 4.07
CA ALA A 31 -5.40 -11.29 4.65
C ALA A 31 -6.80 -11.90 4.83
N MET A 32 -7.79 -11.09 5.23
CA MET A 32 -9.18 -11.54 5.32
C MET A 32 -9.76 -11.92 3.95
N VAL A 33 -9.51 -11.11 2.92
CA VAL A 33 -9.96 -11.38 1.55
C VAL A 33 -9.27 -12.62 0.98
N TYR A 34 -7.95 -12.74 1.16
CA TYR A 34 -7.16 -13.88 0.73
C TYR A 34 -7.71 -15.19 1.30
N LYS A 35 -7.95 -15.23 2.62
CA LYS A 35 -8.52 -16.41 3.29
C LYS A 35 -9.89 -16.79 2.73
N ALA A 36 -10.76 -15.80 2.50
CA ALA A 36 -12.08 -16.05 1.91
C ALA A 36 -11.98 -16.59 0.46
N CYS A 37 -11.02 -16.10 -0.32
CA CYS A 37 -10.75 -16.62 -1.66
C CYS A 37 -10.23 -18.07 -1.62
N GLU A 38 -9.29 -18.36 -0.71
CA GLU A 38 -8.75 -19.72 -0.51
C GLU A 38 -9.85 -20.72 -0.14
N GLU A 39 -10.71 -20.38 0.83
CA GLU A 39 -11.83 -21.22 1.26
C GLU A 39 -12.87 -21.46 0.14
N ALA A 40 -13.04 -20.48 -0.76
CA ALA A 40 -13.95 -20.57 -1.90
C ALA A 40 -13.32 -21.21 -3.16
N GLY A 41 -12.02 -21.53 -3.14
CA GLY A 41 -11.31 -22.04 -4.31
C GLY A 41 -11.13 -21.00 -5.44
N TYR A 42 -11.05 -19.72 -5.09
CA TYR A 42 -10.84 -18.62 -6.03
C TYR A 42 -9.38 -18.19 -6.12
N ILE A 43 -9.00 -17.69 -7.29
CA ILE A 43 -7.72 -17.01 -7.51
C ILE A 43 -7.91 -15.53 -7.15
N LEU A 44 -7.02 -15.01 -6.31
CA LEU A 44 -6.93 -13.59 -5.99
C LEU A 44 -5.69 -13.01 -6.68
N LEU A 45 -5.87 -11.92 -7.43
CA LEU A 45 -4.77 -11.11 -7.95
C LEU A 45 -4.66 -9.83 -7.11
N ILE A 46 -3.48 -9.59 -6.54
CA ILE A 46 -3.14 -8.42 -5.74
C ILE A 46 -2.12 -7.60 -6.54
N THR A 47 -2.40 -6.31 -6.69
CA THR A 47 -1.53 -5.37 -7.41
C THR A 47 -1.72 -3.96 -6.85
N ALA A 48 -0.88 -3.02 -7.29
CA ALA A 48 -1.04 -1.59 -7.09
C ALA A 48 -1.07 -0.85 -8.44
N ASP A 49 -1.69 0.31 -8.47
CA ASP A 49 -1.73 1.20 -9.64
C ASP A 49 -0.48 2.10 -9.74
N HIS A 50 0.13 2.46 -8.60
CA HIS A 50 1.39 3.18 -8.49
C HIS A 50 2.03 3.02 -7.08
N GLY A 51 3.23 3.59 -6.88
CA GLY A 51 3.88 3.71 -5.56
C GLY A 51 3.56 5.03 -4.83
N ASN A 52 3.77 5.05 -3.51
CA ASN A 52 3.71 6.22 -2.62
C ASN A 52 4.37 5.86 -1.26
N ALA A 53 3.69 5.06 -0.44
CA ALA A 53 4.03 4.84 0.97
C ALA A 53 5.36 4.09 1.21
N GLU A 54 5.94 3.47 0.18
CA GLU A 54 7.25 2.83 0.26
C GLU A 54 8.41 3.84 0.31
N GLN A 55 8.18 5.10 -0.04
CA GLN A 55 9.16 6.18 0.09
C GLN A 55 8.55 7.41 0.76
N MET A 56 8.71 7.49 2.08
CA MET A 56 8.20 8.60 2.90
C MET A 56 9.24 9.71 3.13
N ILE A 57 10.50 9.48 2.75
CA ILE A 57 11.61 10.43 2.86
C ILE A 57 12.31 10.50 1.51
N ASN A 58 12.58 11.72 1.03
CA ASN A 58 13.37 11.93 -0.18
C ASN A 58 14.84 11.59 0.10
N PRO A 59 15.45 10.63 -0.61
CA PRO A 59 16.79 10.16 -0.31
C PRO A 59 17.91 11.17 -0.63
N GLU A 60 17.64 12.17 -1.49
CA GLU A 60 18.62 13.19 -1.88
C GLU A 60 18.63 14.38 -0.91
N THR A 61 17.45 14.78 -0.43
CA THR A 61 17.27 16.01 0.36
C THR A 61 17.00 15.74 1.85
N GLY A 62 16.61 14.51 2.21
CA GLY A 62 16.17 14.14 3.56
C GLY A 62 14.82 14.74 3.96
N ALA A 63 14.16 15.49 3.07
CA ALA A 63 12.86 16.07 3.32
C ALA A 63 11.75 15.00 3.26
N THR A 64 10.62 15.28 3.91
CA THR A 64 9.42 14.46 3.80
C THR A 64 8.99 14.30 2.34
N HIS A 65 8.62 13.08 1.95
CA HIS A 65 8.07 12.76 0.65
C HIS A 65 6.59 12.38 0.79
N ALA A 66 5.74 13.06 0.03
CA ALA A 66 4.28 12.92 0.09
C ALA A 66 3.66 12.83 -1.33
N ALA A 67 4.46 12.41 -2.31
CA ALA A 67 4.07 12.30 -3.71
C ALA A 67 4.13 10.83 -4.17
N TYR A 68 3.62 10.58 -5.37
CA TYR A 68 3.81 9.29 -6.01
C TYR A 68 5.28 9.04 -6.35
N THR A 69 5.65 7.77 -6.39
CA THR A 69 6.96 7.33 -6.90
C THR A 69 6.81 6.68 -8.26
N THR A 70 7.95 6.43 -8.91
CA THR A 70 8.05 5.60 -10.12
C THR A 70 8.58 4.19 -9.81
N ASN A 71 8.50 3.77 -8.55
CA ASN A 71 8.95 2.43 -8.15
C ASN A 71 8.04 1.35 -8.76
N PRO A 72 8.57 0.15 -9.06
CA PRO A 72 7.74 -0.95 -9.55
C PRO A 72 6.71 -1.37 -8.50
N VAL A 73 5.55 -1.82 -8.98
CA VAL A 73 4.46 -2.33 -8.14
C VAL A 73 4.48 -3.86 -8.06
N PRO A 74 4.02 -4.46 -6.95
CA PRO A 74 3.87 -5.91 -6.86
C PRO A 74 2.74 -6.42 -7.76
N SER A 75 2.86 -7.66 -8.21
CA SER A 75 1.77 -8.40 -8.88
C SER A 75 1.85 -9.86 -8.46
N SER A 76 0.93 -10.29 -7.59
CA SER A 76 0.90 -11.65 -7.00
C SER A 76 -0.51 -12.18 -6.89
#